data_AF-A0A9P4G9N2-F1
#
_entry.id   AF-A0A9P4G9N2-F1
#
_cell.length_a   1.000
_cell.length_b   1.000
_cell.length_c   1.000
_cell.angle_alpha   90.00
_cell.angle_beta   90.00
_cell.angle_gamma   90.00
#
_symmetry.space_group_name_H-M   'P 1'
#
loop_
_entity.id
_entity.type
_entity.pdbx_description
1 polymer ?
#
loop_
_entity_poly.entity_id
_entity_poly.type
_entity_poly.pdbx_seq_one_letter_code
_entity_poly.pdbx_strand_id
1 'polypeptide(L)'
;MDNEAATGQPKSHSKTGVTFRAAHLDVMVDLNNPRPPVSETFYSLRQQVNTTWHELEAAEGHLVALDDTIDAEMLSYVSANQKATMQQVWAERYRITIQKYAPAIDEAEKCCSELTGGIQALEKAAHGESQTLEGQATLEIDIDVMRNCLDTTKNIIEAGRAQLEQARSRPAGT
;
A
#
# COMPACT_ATOMS: atom_id res chain seq x y z
N MET A 1 60.02 4.94 55.70
CA MET A 1 58.64 4.48 55.86
C MET A 1 57.80 5.44 55.05
N ASP A 2 57.76 5.22 53.74
CA ASP A 2 56.63 4.58 53.02
C ASP A 2 55.80 5.75 52.42
N ASN A 3 55.24 5.74 51.22
CA ASN A 3 55.15 4.75 50.17
C ASN A 3 54.71 5.50 48.89
N GLU A 4 55.14 4.95 47.75
CA GLU A 4 54.35 4.75 46.52
C GLU A 4 53.83 5.93 45.68
N ALA A 5 54.19 5.80 44.40
CA ALA A 5 53.61 6.41 43.22
C ALA A 5 52.17 5.94 42.94
N ALA A 6 51.39 6.79 42.27
CA ALA A 6 50.42 6.38 41.24
C ALA A 6 50.03 7.63 40.41
N THR A 7 50.49 7.84 39.18
CA THR A 7 49.90 7.37 37.89
C THR A 7 48.38 7.47 37.75
N GLY A 8 47.93 8.00 36.61
CA GLY A 8 46.58 7.81 36.07
C GLY A 8 45.86 9.13 35.75
N GLN A 9 46.09 9.76 34.59
CA GLN A 9 45.33 9.59 33.33
C GLN A 9 43.81 9.91 33.41
N PRO A 10 43.24 10.44 32.31
CA PRO A 10 42.04 11.26 32.32
C PRO A 10 40.79 10.42 32.57
N LYS A 11 39.86 10.88 33.42
CA LYS A 11 38.52 10.30 33.46
C LYS A 11 37.73 10.76 32.24
N SER A 12 37.96 10.01 31.17
CA SER A 12 36.95 9.42 30.29
C SER A 12 35.69 10.28 30.10
N HIS A 13 35.62 10.95 28.96
CA HIS A 13 34.33 11.24 28.34
C HIS A 13 33.60 9.91 28.17
N SER A 14 32.63 9.67 29.04
CA SER A 14 31.62 8.65 28.87
C SER A 14 30.82 9.00 27.60
N LYS A 15 31.32 8.56 26.45
CA LYS A 15 30.52 8.32 25.25
C LYS A 15 29.70 7.06 25.53
N THR A 16 28.61 7.22 26.27
CA THR A 16 27.52 6.24 26.23
C THR A 16 26.91 6.37 24.84
N GLY A 17 27.40 5.54 23.90
CA GLY A 17 26.74 5.32 22.62
C GLY A 17 25.32 4.83 22.92
N VAL A 18 24.34 5.68 22.67
CA VAL A 18 22.94 5.32 22.86
C VAL A 18 22.53 4.51 21.65
N THR A 19 22.43 3.19 21.82
CA THR A 19 21.85 2.31 20.83
C THR A 19 20.34 2.35 20.99
N PHE A 20 19.63 2.77 19.94
CA PHE A 20 18.17 2.69 19.89
C PHE A 20 17.78 1.50 19.02
N ARG A 21 16.84 0.70 19.52
CA ARG A 21 16.21 -0.36 18.74
C ARG A 21 15.01 0.23 18.04
N ALA A 22 15.00 0.25 16.70
CA ALA A 22 13.75 0.43 15.98
C ALA A 22 12.91 -0.81 16.28
N ALA A 23 11.80 -0.68 17.03
CA ALA A 23 11.10 -1.84 17.61
C ALA A 23 10.57 -2.88 16.59
N HIS A 24 10.64 -2.58 15.30
CA HIS A 24 10.14 -3.41 14.20
C HIS A 24 11.25 -3.93 13.28
N LEU A 25 12.49 -3.47 13.45
CA LEU A 25 13.67 -3.92 12.71
C LEU A 25 14.70 -4.39 13.73
N ASP A 26 15.26 -5.58 13.59
CA ASP A 26 16.32 -6.05 14.50
C ASP A 26 17.67 -5.42 14.16
N VAL A 27 17.64 -4.10 13.91
CA VAL A 27 18.74 -3.31 13.41
C VAL A 27 19.23 -2.39 14.54
N MET A 28 20.40 -2.72 15.06
CA MET A 28 21.12 -1.87 16.02
C MET A 28 21.71 -0.66 15.29
N VAL A 29 21.30 0.55 15.69
CA VAL A 29 21.88 1.81 15.20
C VAL A 29 22.97 2.25 16.16
N ASP A 30 24.24 2.22 15.72
CA ASP A 30 25.37 2.80 16.46
C ASP A 30 25.58 4.25 16.02
N LEU A 31 25.31 5.19 16.94
CA LEU A 31 25.49 6.63 16.71
C LEU A 31 26.97 7.04 16.56
N ASN A 32 27.92 6.20 16.97
CA ASN A 32 29.35 6.46 16.80
C ASN A 32 29.91 5.89 15.49
N ASN A 33 29.13 5.07 14.78
CA ASN A 33 29.45 4.54 13.46
C ASN A 33 28.20 4.64 12.56
N PRO A 34 27.84 5.85 12.13
CA PRO A 34 26.62 6.06 11.36
C PRO A 34 26.71 5.27 10.05
N ARG A 35 25.63 4.54 9.74
CA ARG A 35 25.51 3.82 8.47
C ARG A 35 25.54 4.80 7.30
N PRO A 36 26.03 4.37 6.12
CA PRO A 36 26.08 5.23 4.94
C PRO A 36 24.67 5.73 4.57
N PRO A 37 24.53 6.95 4.05
CA PRO A 37 23.27 7.44 3.52
C PRO A 37 22.89 6.65 2.26
N VAL A 38 21.58 6.54 1.99
CA VAL A 38 21.08 5.94 0.74
C VAL A 38 21.40 6.80 -0.49
N SER A 39 21.48 6.16 -1.66
CA SER A 39 21.58 6.88 -2.93
C SER A 39 20.32 7.69 -3.26
N GLU A 40 20.51 8.77 -4.02
CA GLU A 40 19.41 9.60 -4.56
C GLU A 40 18.46 8.78 -5.44
N THR A 41 18.99 7.80 -6.18
CA THR A 41 18.20 6.90 -7.03
C THR A 41 17.23 6.06 -6.19
N PHE A 42 17.73 5.44 -5.11
CA PHE A 42 16.89 4.66 -4.20
C PHE A 42 15.82 5.54 -3.54
N TYR A 43 16.21 6.72 -3.07
CA TYR A 43 15.27 7.67 -2.46
C TYR A 43 14.17 8.09 -3.44
N SER A 44 14.53 8.46 -4.67
CA SER A 44 13.57 8.86 -5.71
C SER A 44 12.61 7.72 -6.05
N LEU A 45 13.11 6.49 -6.10
CA LEU A 45 12.30 5.32 -6.36
C LEU A 45 11.32 5.02 -5.22
N ARG A 46 11.76 5.14 -3.95
CA ARG A 46 10.85 5.06 -2.79
C ARG A 46 9.74 6.11 -2.87
N GLN A 47 10.07 7.35 -3.24
CA GLN A 47 9.05 8.39 -3.40
C GLN A 47 8.04 8.05 -4.49
N GLN A 48 8.50 7.56 -5.65
CA GLN A 48 7.60 7.14 -6.74
C GLN A 48 6.67 6.00 -6.30
N VAL A 49 7.23 4.95 -5.69
CA VAL A 49 6.44 3.82 -5.17
C VAL A 49 5.43 4.29 -4.13
N ASN A 50 5.82 5.20 -3.24
CA ASN A 50 4.91 5.74 -2.22
C ASN A 50 3.77 6.58 -2.83
N THR A 51 4.02 7.31 -3.91
CA THR A 51 2.95 8.01 -4.65
C THR A 51 1.97 7.00 -5.25
N THR A 52 2.46 5.98 -5.96
CA THR A 52 1.60 4.95 -6.54
C THR A 52 0.87 4.14 -5.47
N TRP A 53 1.47 3.96 -4.30
CA TRP A 53 0.81 3.36 -3.13
C TRP A 53 -0.42 4.16 -2.70
N HIS A 54 -0.29 5.48 -2.54
CA HIS A 54 -1.44 6.33 -2.17
C HIS A 54 -2.52 6.35 -3.25
N GLU A 55 -2.14 6.28 -4.53
CA GLU A 55 -3.11 6.13 -5.63
C GLU A 55 -3.85 4.78 -5.53
N LEU A 56 -3.16 3.70 -5.19
CA LEU A 56 -3.78 2.40 -4.94
C LEU A 56 -4.73 2.44 -3.74
N GLU A 57 -4.34 3.05 -2.63
CA GLU A 57 -5.20 3.21 -1.44
C GLU A 57 -6.50 3.95 -1.78
N ALA A 58 -6.41 5.00 -2.60
CA ALA A 58 -7.58 5.73 -3.07
C ALA A 58 -8.46 4.85 -3.97
N ALA A 59 -7.87 4.13 -4.92
CA ALA A 59 -8.59 3.23 -5.81
C ALA A 59 -9.28 2.07 -5.06
N GLU A 60 -8.60 1.48 -4.07
CA GLU A 60 -9.18 0.46 -3.18
C GLU A 60 -10.35 1.03 -2.38
N GLY A 61 -10.18 2.21 -1.78
CA GLY A 61 -11.25 2.88 -1.05
C GLY A 61 -12.47 3.14 -1.92
N HIS A 62 -12.27 3.51 -3.19
CA HIS A 62 -13.35 3.64 -4.17
C HIS A 62 -14.03 2.29 -4.45
N LEU A 63 -13.27 1.22 -4.69
CA LEU A 63 -13.80 -0.12 -4.95
C LEU A 63 -14.68 -0.64 -3.80
N VAL A 64 -14.23 -0.47 -2.55
CA VAL A 64 -14.96 -0.91 -1.36
C VAL A 64 -16.29 -0.16 -1.20
N ALA A 65 -16.34 1.11 -1.60
CA ALA A 65 -17.54 1.95 -1.49
C ALA A 65 -18.53 1.81 -2.66
N LEU A 66 -18.24 0.97 -3.67
CA LEU A 66 -19.07 0.86 -4.88
C LEU A 66 -20.47 0.32 -4.59
N ASP A 67 -20.59 -0.72 -3.77
CA ASP A 67 -21.88 -1.34 -3.46
C ASP A 67 -22.81 -0.34 -2.75
N ASP A 68 -22.28 0.39 -1.75
CA ASP A 68 -23.02 1.44 -1.05
C ASP A 68 -23.46 2.57 -2.01
N THR A 69 -22.58 2.94 -2.95
CA THR A 69 -22.89 3.95 -3.98
C THR A 69 -24.00 3.48 -4.91
N ILE A 70 -23.96 2.22 -5.35
CA ILE A 70 -24.98 1.62 -6.21
C ILE A 70 -26.32 1.53 -5.46
N ASP A 71 -26.31 1.12 -4.20
CA ASP A 71 -27.50 1.02 -3.38
C ASP A 71 -28.16 2.40 -3.15
N ALA A 72 -27.35 3.44 -2.93
CA ALA A 72 -27.85 4.82 -2.81
C ALA A 72 -28.49 5.33 -4.12
N GLU A 73 -27.88 5.05 -5.27
CA GLU A 73 -28.44 5.41 -6.57
C GLU A 73 -29.72 4.60 -6.88
N MET A 74 -29.74 3.31 -6.53
CA MET A 74 -30.91 2.46 -6.68
C MET A 74 -32.07 2.91 -5.79
N LEU A 75 -31.80 3.32 -4.55
CA LEU A 75 -32.81 3.88 -3.66
C LEU A 75 -33.44 5.14 -4.26
N SER A 76 -32.62 6.00 -4.86
CA SER A 76 -33.07 7.20 -5.56
C SER A 76 -33.95 6.85 -6.77
N TYR A 77 -33.51 5.86 -7.57
CA TYR A 77 -34.27 5.38 -8.73
C TYR A 77 -35.63 4.80 -8.33
N VAL A 78 -35.68 3.91 -7.34
CA VAL A 78 -36.93 3.29 -6.87
C VAL A 78 -37.89 4.33 -6.30
N SER A 79 -37.37 5.31 -5.56
CA SER A 79 -38.17 6.41 -5.01
C SER A 79 -38.80 7.27 -6.10
N ALA A 80 -38.07 7.54 -7.20
CA ALA A 80 -38.57 8.28 -8.35
C ALA A 80 -39.50 7.45 -9.26
N ASN A 81 -39.33 6.13 -9.28
CA ASN A 81 -40.04 5.20 -10.18
C ASN A 81 -40.86 4.16 -9.38
N GLN A 82 -41.77 4.62 -8.52
CA GLN A 82 -42.54 3.77 -7.59
C GLN A 82 -43.38 2.66 -8.27
N LYS A 83 -43.62 2.78 -9.58
CA LYS A 83 -44.36 1.79 -10.39
C LYS A 83 -43.46 0.91 -11.26
N ALA A 84 -42.14 1.03 -11.12
CA ALA A 84 -41.20 0.20 -11.86
C ALA A 84 -41.43 -1.27 -11.53
N THR A 85 -41.41 -2.12 -12.55
CA THR A 85 -41.45 -3.56 -12.36
C THR A 85 -40.12 -4.05 -11.78
N MET A 86 -40.11 -5.23 -11.16
CA MET A 86 -38.86 -5.84 -10.69
C MET A 86 -37.84 -6.00 -11.82
N GLN A 87 -38.28 -6.34 -13.04
CA GLN A 87 -37.39 -6.41 -14.22
C GLN A 87 -36.75 -5.05 -14.54
N GLN A 88 -37.50 -3.95 -14.45
CA GLN A 88 -36.98 -2.60 -14.67
C GLN A 88 -35.99 -2.19 -13.59
N VAL A 89 -36.28 -2.50 -12.31
CA VAL A 89 -35.36 -2.25 -11.19
C VAL A 89 -34.05 -3.04 -11.35
N TRP A 90 -34.12 -4.30 -11.76
CA TRP A 90 -32.93 -5.12 -12.03
C TRP A 90 -32.12 -4.60 -13.22
N ALA A 91 -32.79 -4.25 -14.32
CA ALA A 91 -32.12 -3.69 -15.49
C ALA A 91 -31.38 -2.39 -15.14
N GLU A 92 -32.00 -1.53 -14.32
CA GLU A 92 -31.35 -0.31 -13.86
C GLU A 92 -30.17 -0.58 -12.93
N ARG A 93 -30.31 -1.52 -11.98
CA ARG A 93 -29.19 -1.92 -11.11
C ARG A 93 -28.00 -2.38 -11.94
N TYR A 94 -28.23 -3.24 -12.94
CA TYR A 94 -27.15 -3.70 -13.83
C TYR A 94 -26.53 -2.56 -14.64
N ARG A 95 -27.34 -1.62 -15.14
CA ARG A 95 -26.84 -0.44 -15.84
C ARG A 95 -25.90 0.37 -14.96
N ILE A 96 -26.30 0.64 -13.71
CA ILE A 96 -25.49 1.40 -12.74
C ILE A 96 -24.24 0.61 -12.36
N THR A 97 -24.37 -0.68 -12.02
CA THR A 97 -23.24 -1.57 -11.72
C THR A 97 -22.21 -1.54 -12.85
N ILE A 98 -22.61 -1.71 -14.11
CA ILE A 98 -21.70 -1.68 -15.26
C ILE A 98 -21.01 -0.31 -15.35
N GLN A 99 -21.76 0.78 -15.21
CA GLN A 99 -21.24 2.14 -15.32
C GLN A 99 -20.22 2.48 -14.22
N LYS A 100 -20.36 1.88 -13.02
CA LYS A 100 -19.53 2.18 -11.85
C LYS A 100 -18.36 1.23 -11.67
N TYR A 101 -18.60 -0.08 -11.77
CA TYR A 101 -17.56 -1.08 -11.57
C TYR A 101 -16.51 -1.05 -12.67
N ALA A 102 -16.89 -0.92 -13.94
CA ALA A 102 -15.93 -0.98 -15.05
C ALA A 102 -14.78 0.05 -14.92
N PRO A 103 -15.03 1.37 -14.79
CA PRO A 103 -13.94 2.33 -14.65
C PRO A 103 -13.15 2.18 -13.35
N ALA A 104 -13.80 1.82 -12.24
CA ALA A 104 -13.12 1.66 -10.95
C ALA A 104 -12.19 0.43 -10.93
N ILE A 105 -12.61 -0.66 -11.58
CA ILE A 105 -11.75 -1.85 -11.78
C ILE A 105 -10.56 -1.49 -12.67
N ASP A 106 -10.79 -0.81 -13.80
CA ASP A 106 -9.72 -0.43 -14.72
C ASP A 106 -8.68 0.48 -14.03
N GLU A 107 -9.12 1.43 -13.21
CA GLU A 107 -8.26 2.30 -12.41
C GLU A 107 -7.42 1.50 -11.40
N ALA A 108 -8.07 0.65 -10.60
CA ALA A 108 -7.38 -0.14 -9.58
C ALA A 108 -6.39 -1.14 -10.19
N GLU A 109 -6.71 -1.73 -11.34
CA GLU A 109 -5.80 -2.63 -12.07
C GLU A 109 -4.57 -1.91 -12.60
N LYS A 110 -4.74 -0.68 -13.11
CA LYS A 110 -3.62 0.15 -13.52
C LYS A 110 -2.70 0.42 -12.33
N CYS A 111 -3.23 0.85 -11.19
CA CYS A 111 -2.46 1.08 -9.97
C CYS A 111 -1.75 -0.20 -9.50
N CYS A 112 -2.44 -1.35 -9.52
CA CYS A 112 -1.83 -2.65 -9.18
C CYS A 112 -0.66 -3.00 -10.11
N SER A 113 -0.81 -2.77 -11.42
CA SER A 113 0.24 -3.05 -12.40
C SER A 113 1.46 -2.14 -12.18
N GLU A 114 1.24 -0.84 -12.01
CA GLU A 114 2.30 0.14 -11.78
C GLU A 114 3.03 -0.13 -10.46
N LEU A 115 2.28 -0.41 -9.38
CA LEU A 115 2.87 -0.72 -8.08
C LEU A 115 3.64 -2.05 -8.12
N THR A 116 3.17 -3.07 -8.84
CA THR A 116 3.92 -4.33 -9.01
C THR A 116 5.30 -4.07 -9.60
N GLY A 117 5.39 -3.26 -10.66
CA GLY A 117 6.67 -2.88 -11.26
C GLY A 117 7.52 -2.03 -10.32
N GLY A 118 6.89 -1.10 -9.61
CA GLY A 118 7.54 -0.24 -8.61
C GLY A 118 8.16 -1.03 -7.47
N ILE A 119 7.43 -1.99 -6.89
CA ILE A 119 7.91 -2.89 -5.82
C ILE A 119 9.13 -3.69 -6.31
N GLN A 120 9.09 -4.27 -7.51
CA GLN A 120 10.21 -5.04 -8.06
C GLN A 120 11.46 -4.17 -8.26
N ALA A 121 11.28 -2.97 -8.80
CA ALA A 121 12.38 -2.03 -8.97
C ALA A 121 12.95 -1.61 -7.61
N LEU A 122 12.08 -1.32 -6.63
CA LEU A 122 12.46 -0.89 -5.30
C LEU A 122 13.18 -2.01 -4.53
N GLU A 123 12.72 -3.25 -4.63
CA GLU A 123 13.39 -4.42 -4.08
C GLU A 123 14.81 -4.56 -4.63
N LYS A 124 14.97 -4.46 -5.94
CA LYS A 124 16.29 -4.52 -6.57
C LYS A 124 17.20 -3.39 -6.08
N ALA A 125 16.67 -2.18 -5.96
CA ALA A 125 17.44 -1.03 -5.46
C ALA A 125 17.79 -1.21 -3.97
N ALA A 126 16.86 -1.71 -3.16
CA ALA A 126 17.05 -1.95 -1.73
C ALA A 126 18.14 -3.00 -1.45
N HIS A 127 18.25 -4.04 -2.28
CA HIS A 127 19.37 -4.98 -2.22
C HIS A 127 20.74 -4.30 -2.44
N GLY A 128 20.80 -3.33 -3.36
CA GLY A 128 21.98 -2.49 -3.58
C GLY A 128 22.31 -1.56 -2.40
N GLU A 129 21.32 -1.27 -1.57
CA GLU A 129 21.41 -0.41 -0.37
C GLU A 129 21.36 -1.21 0.94
N SER A 130 21.62 -2.53 0.90
CA SER A 130 21.46 -3.45 2.04
C SER A 130 22.33 -3.14 3.27
N GLN A 131 23.33 -2.26 3.12
CA GLN A 131 24.16 -1.75 4.21
C GLN A 131 23.54 -0.54 4.94
N THR A 132 22.56 0.12 4.34
CA THR A 132 21.83 1.28 4.91
C THR A 132 20.67 0.82 5.79
N LEU A 133 20.14 1.71 6.65
CA LEU A 133 18.96 1.38 7.48
C LEU A 133 17.71 1.29 6.62
N GLU A 134 17.55 2.23 5.69
CA GLU A 134 16.39 2.36 4.84
C GLU A 134 16.31 1.22 3.82
N GLY A 135 17.44 0.79 3.25
CA GLY A 135 17.48 -0.39 2.39
C GLY A 135 17.04 -1.66 3.13
N GLN A 136 17.49 -1.85 4.37
CA GLN A 136 17.06 -2.98 5.22
C GLN A 136 15.59 -2.88 5.58
N ALA A 137 15.11 -1.70 6.01
CA ALA A 137 13.70 -1.47 6.31
C ALA A 137 12.79 -1.79 5.12
N THR A 138 13.20 -1.38 3.92
CA THR A 138 12.45 -1.64 2.71
C THR A 138 12.42 -3.14 2.36
N LEU A 139 13.52 -3.86 2.55
CA LEU A 139 13.58 -5.31 2.31
C LEU A 139 12.78 -6.13 3.33
N GLU A 140 12.87 -5.77 4.61
CA GLU A 140 12.31 -6.56 5.71
C GLU A 140 10.84 -6.22 6.02
N ILE A 141 10.37 -5.03 5.64
CA ILE A 141 9.04 -4.54 5.99
C ILE A 141 8.29 -4.05 4.76
N ASP A 142 8.78 -2.98 4.13
CA ASP A 142 7.97 -2.21 3.17
C ASP A 142 7.48 -3.13 2.03
N ILE A 143 8.37 -3.93 1.46
CA ILE A 143 8.05 -4.79 0.30
C ILE A 143 6.97 -5.82 0.63
N ASP A 144 7.08 -6.50 1.77
CA ASP A 144 6.13 -7.54 2.15
C ASP A 144 4.76 -6.95 2.49
N VAL A 145 4.74 -5.80 3.18
CA VAL A 145 3.49 -5.04 3.40
C VAL A 145 2.85 -4.67 2.07
N MET A 146 3.64 -4.12 1.14
CA MET A 146 3.12 -3.67 -0.15
C MET A 146 2.57 -4.83 -0.99
N ARG A 147 3.25 -5.98 -1.00
CA ARG A 147 2.78 -7.20 -1.68
C ARG A 147 1.47 -7.72 -1.11
N ASN A 148 1.37 -7.80 0.22
CA ASN A 148 0.17 -8.30 0.89
C ASN A 148 -1.07 -7.43 0.62
N CYS A 149 -0.90 -6.10 0.63
CA CYS A 149 -1.98 -5.20 0.27
C CYS A 149 -2.35 -5.33 -1.20
N LEU A 150 -1.37 -5.40 -2.10
CA LEU A 150 -1.62 -5.59 -3.53
C LEU A 150 -2.39 -6.89 -3.83
N ASP A 151 -2.08 -7.98 -3.12
CA ASP A 151 -2.85 -9.23 -3.23
C ASP A 151 -4.28 -9.07 -2.69
N THR A 152 -4.47 -8.30 -1.62
CA THR A 152 -5.80 -7.97 -1.08
C THR A 152 -6.63 -7.17 -2.09
N THR A 153 -6.06 -6.11 -2.66
CA THR A 153 -6.75 -5.28 -3.66
C THR A 153 -7.08 -6.09 -4.92
N LYS A 154 -6.20 -7.00 -5.36
CA LYS A 154 -6.50 -7.93 -6.47
C LYS A 154 -7.69 -8.83 -6.18
N ASN A 155 -7.82 -9.35 -4.96
CA ASN A 155 -8.99 -10.15 -4.59
C ASN A 155 -10.30 -9.33 -4.63
N ILE A 156 -10.24 -8.06 -4.22
CA ILE A 156 -11.37 -7.12 -4.33
C ILE A 156 -11.74 -6.88 -5.79
N ILE A 157 -10.74 -6.67 -6.66
CA ILE A 157 -10.93 -6.53 -8.11
C ILE A 157 -11.60 -7.77 -8.70
N GLU A 158 -11.14 -8.98 -8.35
CA GLU A 158 -11.73 -10.23 -8.82
C GLU A 158 -13.20 -10.38 -8.42
N ALA A 159 -13.54 -10.03 -7.18
CA ALA A 159 -14.92 -9.99 -6.71
C ALA A 159 -15.76 -8.97 -7.50
N GLY A 160 -15.22 -7.77 -7.74
CA GLY A 160 -15.86 -6.74 -8.57
C GLY A 160 -16.07 -7.18 -10.02
N ARG A 161 -15.09 -7.86 -10.62
CA ARG A 161 -15.22 -8.44 -11.97
C ARG A 161 -16.35 -9.46 -12.05
N ALA A 162 -16.50 -10.31 -11.04
CA ALA A 162 -17.60 -11.27 -10.98
C ALA A 162 -18.98 -10.58 -10.97
N GLN A 163 -19.12 -9.49 -10.20
CA GLN A 163 -20.34 -8.66 -10.19
C GLN A 163 -20.60 -8.00 -11.55
N LEU A 164 -19.56 -7.46 -12.16
CA LEU A 164 -19.64 -6.83 -13.49
C LEU A 164 -20.07 -7.84 -14.56
N GLU A 165 -19.50 -9.05 -14.57
CA GLU A 165 -19.89 -10.06 -15.54
C GLU A 165 -21.28 -10.65 -15.30
N GLN A 166 -21.71 -10.76 -14.04
CA GLN A 166 -23.11 -11.07 -13.74
C GLN A 166 -24.06 -10.01 -14.31
N ALA A 167 -23.72 -8.73 -14.19
CA ALA A 167 -24.52 -7.63 -14.72
C ALA A 167 -24.55 -7.62 -16.26
N ARG A 168 -23.44 -7.97 -16.93
CA ARG A 168 -23.34 -8.05 -18.39
C ARG A 168 -24.06 -9.26 -19.00
N SER A 169 -24.07 -10.38 -18.30
CA SER A 169 -24.58 -11.67 -18.80
C SER A 169 -26.10 -11.86 -18.64
N ARG A 170 -26.75 -11.08 -17.77
CA ARG A 170 -28.21 -11.15 -17.63
C ARG A 170 -28.89 -10.27 -18.69
N PRO A 171 -29.64 -10.85 -19.64
CA PRO A 171 -30.33 -10.06 -20.65
C PRO A 171 -31.36 -9.14 -19.99
N ALA A 172 -31.41 -7.91 -20.48
CA ALA A 172 -32.51 -6.99 -20.21
C ALA A 172 -33.80 -7.55 -20.84
N GLY A 173 -34.45 -8.49 -20.17
CA GLY A 173 -35.76 -9.04 -20.55
C GLY A 173 -35.73 -10.52 -20.96
N THR A 174 -36.14 -11.37 -20.02
CA THR A 174 -37.05 -12.50 -20.27
C THR A 174 -38.18 -12.40 -19.27
#